data_AF-A0A954L279-F1
#
_entry.id   AF-A0A954L279-F1
#
_cell.length_a   1.000
_cell.length_b   1.000
_cell.length_c   1.000
_cell.angle_alpha   90.00
_cell.angle_beta   90.00
_cell.angle_gamma   90.00
#
_symmetry.space_group_name_H-M   'P 1'
#
loop_
_entity.id
_entity.type
_entity.pdbx_description
1 polymer ?
#
loop_
_entity_poly.entity_id
_entity_poly.type
_entity_poly.pdbx_seq_one_letter_code
_entity_poly.pdbx_strand_id
1 'polypeptide(L)'
;MSRISRISPKSKLLLTIAGVVVAAVAWKVQRDYGSLEFHSRLLPADATLSEAEAETFRVADDRTAPDLAEPFRLQAGGEPIDIGLLSNIAHAGPTVADVDGDGDRDLLVGDFPGFFWYFQNDGTDEEPRYLAGTQLMAGGAAAKTPVY
;
A
#
# COMPACT_ATOMS: atom_id res chain seq x y z
N MET A 1 3.00 40.71 11.73
CA MET A 1 4.17 40.01 11.17
C MET A 1 4.41 38.76 12.00
N SER A 2 4.02 37.57 11.52
CA SER A 2 4.27 36.32 12.26
C SER A 2 5.14 35.41 11.40
N ARG A 3 6.30 35.05 11.96
CA ARG A 3 7.33 34.20 11.38
C ARG A 3 7.03 32.75 11.74
N ILE A 4 6.89 31.89 10.75
CA ILE A 4 6.75 30.43 10.93
C ILE A 4 8.17 29.85 11.04
N SER A 5 8.54 29.32 12.19
CA SER A 5 9.76 28.52 12.35
C SER A 5 9.40 27.03 12.42
N ARG A 6 9.93 26.26 11.48
CA ARG A 6 9.72 24.81 11.33
C ARG A 6 10.44 24.06 12.46
N ILE A 7 9.74 23.19 13.19
CA ILE A 7 10.33 22.22 14.13
C ILE A 7 9.77 20.81 13.84
N SER A 8 10.63 19.81 14.03
CA SER A 8 10.68 18.41 13.57
C SER A 8 9.45 17.49 13.87
N PRO A 9 9.43 16.21 13.42
CA PRO A 9 8.25 15.43 12.98
C PRO A 9 7.38 14.81 14.09
N LYS A 10 7.12 15.52 15.20
CA LYS A 10 6.11 15.12 16.21
C LYS A 10 5.03 16.19 16.40
N SER A 11 4.52 16.72 15.30
CA SER A 11 3.83 18.02 15.30
C SER A 11 2.41 17.95 15.87
N LYS A 12 2.24 18.31 17.15
CA LYS A 12 1.03 19.02 17.60
C LYS A 12 1.02 20.39 16.90
N LEU A 13 -0.05 20.70 16.14
CA LEU A 13 -0.26 22.02 15.56
C LEU A 13 -0.91 22.93 16.62
N LEU A 14 -0.15 23.91 17.11
CA LEU A 14 -0.68 25.02 17.90
C LEU A 14 -0.90 26.20 16.95
N LEU A 15 -2.16 26.58 16.75
CA LEU A 15 -2.53 27.75 15.97
C LEU A 15 -3.05 28.83 16.93
N THR A 16 -2.35 29.96 17.02
CA THR A 16 -2.78 31.10 17.85
C THR A 16 -3.51 32.12 16.97
N ILE A 17 -4.79 32.36 17.24
CA ILE A 17 -5.55 33.46 16.63
C ILE A 17 -6.01 34.39 17.78
N ALA A 18 -5.68 35.68 17.68
CA ALA A 18 -6.15 36.74 18.59
C ALA A 18 -5.96 36.50 20.10
N GLY A 19 -4.79 36.00 20.52
CA GLY A 19 -4.42 35.93 21.95
C GLY A 19 -5.00 34.77 22.75
N VAL A 20 -5.77 33.87 22.12
CA VAL A 20 -6.23 32.61 22.74
C VAL A 20 -5.36 31.46 22.21
N VAL A 21 -4.76 30.70 23.13
CA VAL A 21 -4.07 29.45 22.79
C VAL A 21 -5.13 28.42 22.47
N VAL A 22 -5.31 28.12 21.19
CA VAL A 22 -6.23 27.07 20.74
C VAL A 22 -5.40 25.83 20.39
N ALA A 23 -5.48 24.80 21.23
CA ALA A 23 -4.97 23.49 20.88
C ALA A 23 -5.99 22.80 19.97
N ALA A 24 -5.73 22.75 18.67
CA ALA A 24 -6.51 21.92 17.76
C ALA A 24 -5.88 20.52 17.76
N VAL A 25 -6.59 19.56 18.34
CA VAL A 25 -6.23 18.14 18.21
C VAL A 25 -7.03 17.62 17.01
N ALA A 26 -6.36 17.41 15.88
CA ALA A 26 -6.92 16.69 14.75
C ALA A 26 -6.50 15.22 14.86
N TRP A 27 -7.45 14.29 14.77
CA TRP A 27 -7.16 12.86 14.75
C TRP A 27 -7.72 12.21 13.48
N LYS A 28 -7.04 11.15 13.03
CA LYS A 28 -7.39 10.37 11.84
C LYS A 28 -8.28 9.21 12.28
N VAL A 29 -9.50 9.13 11.75
CA VAL A 29 -10.31 7.91 11.81
C VAL A 29 -10.24 7.26 10.44
N GLN A 30 -9.60 6.10 10.35
CA GLN A 30 -9.54 5.33 9.12
C GLN A 30 -10.68 4.31 9.15
N ARG A 31 -11.71 4.52 8.33
CA ARG A 31 -12.67 3.46 8.00
C ARG A 31 -12.23 2.81 6.70
N ASP A 32 -12.44 1.51 6.63
CA ASP A 32 -12.02 0.66 5.52
C ASP A 32 -12.37 1.30 4.17
N TYR A 33 -11.31 1.52 3.36
CA TYR A 33 -11.35 1.86 1.94
C TYR A 33 -12.42 2.88 1.46
N GLY A 34 -12.64 3.99 2.17
CA GLY A 34 -13.47 5.07 1.64
C GLY A 34 -13.61 6.29 2.56
N SER A 35 -13.06 7.42 2.12
CA SER A 35 -13.11 8.78 2.73
C SER A 35 -12.45 8.97 4.11
N LEU A 36 -11.67 10.05 4.23
CA LEU A 36 -11.03 10.48 5.48
C LEU A 36 -11.91 11.54 6.15
N GLU A 37 -12.35 11.31 7.38
CA GLU A 37 -13.02 12.32 8.19
C GLU A 37 -12.09 12.92 9.23
N PHE A 38 -12.13 14.25 9.37
CA PHE A 38 -11.40 14.99 10.38
C PHE A 38 -12.39 15.53 11.40
N HIS A 39 -12.27 15.09 12.65
CA HIS A 39 -13.01 15.66 13.77
C HIS A 39 -12.10 16.62 14.54
N SER A 40 -12.58 17.83 14.82
CA SER A 40 -11.88 18.82 15.64
C SER A 40 -12.76 19.24 16.81
N ARG A 41 -12.21 19.28 18.02
CA ARG A 41 -12.87 19.82 19.22
C ARG A 41 -12.01 20.91 19.83
N LEU A 42 -12.62 22.07 20.11
CA LEU A 42 -11.98 23.16 20.85
C LEU A 42 -11.94 22.81 22.33
N LEU A 43 -10.77 22.90 22.95
CA LEU A 43 -10.59 22.75 24.39
C LEU A 43 -10.20 24.11 25.02
N PRO A 44 -10.72 24.45 26.21
CA PRO A 44 -10.24 25.60 26.96
C PRO A 44 -8.78 25.38 27.41
N ALA A 45 -8.06 26.49 27.66
CA ALA A 45 -6.61 26.47 27.86
C ALA A 45 -6.14 25.71 29.12
N ASP A 46 -7.05 25.43 30.05
CA ASP A 46 -6.84 24.73 31.31
C ASP A 46 -7.35 23.27 31.30
N ALA A 47 -7.88 22.79 30.17
CA ALA A 47 -8.36 21.42 30.07
C ALA A 47 -7.23 20.40 30.21
N THR A 48 -7.33 19.55 31.23
CA THR A 48 -6.56 18.31 31.34
C THR A 48 -7.35 17.17 30.70
N LEU A 49 -6.73 16.47 29.73
CA LEU A 49 -7.31 15.25 29.18
C LEU A 49 -7.26 14.17 30.26
N SER A 50 -8.35 13.40 30.38
CA SER A 50 -8.36 12.19 31.21
C SER A 50 -7.42 11.13 30.64
N GLU A 51 -6.96 10.20 31.48
CA GLU A 51 -6.05 9.12 31.06
C GLU A 51 -6.66 8.26 29.94
N ALA A 52 -7.98 8.05 29.97
CA ALA A 52 -8.75 7.35 28.93
C ALA A 52 -8.80 8.08 27.58
N GLU A 53 -8.84 9.43 27.59
CA GLU A 53 -8.78 10.23 26.36
C GLU A 53 -7.36 10.28 25.78
N ALA A 54 -6.33 10.22 26.64
CA ALA A 54 -4.94 10.10 26.22
C ALA A 54 -4.60 8.72 25.64
N GLU A 55 -5.27 7.66 26.11
CA GLU A 55 -5.10 6.30 25.62
C GLU A 55 -5.70 6.10 24.22
N THR A 56 -6.84 6.74 23.93
CA THR A 56 -7.42 6.84 22.57
C THR A 56 -6.49 7.60 21.60
N PHE A 57 -5.55 8.39 22.11
CA PHE A 57 -4.61 9.19 21.33
C PHE A 57 -3.31 8.47 20.98
N ARG A 58 -3.10 7.26 21.51
CA ARG A 58 -2.05 6.39 21.00
C ARG A 58 -2.57 5.86 19.66
N VAL A 59 -2.12 6.46 18.56
CA VAL A 59 -2.04 5.71 17.30
C VAL A 59 -1.33 4.43 17.68
N ALA A 60 -2.05 3.31 17.66
CA ALA A 60 -1.45 2.01 17.86
C ALA A 60 -0.24 1.98 16.93
N ASP A 61 0.95 1.89 17.50
CA ASP A 61 2.14 1.63 16.71
C ASP A 61 2.06 0.16 16.30
N ASP A 62 1.12 -0.13 15.39
CA ASP A 62 0.91 -1.43 14.74
C ASP A 62 2.02 -1.69 13.72
N ARG A 63 3.25 -1.34 14.11
CA ARG A 63 4.49 -1.67 13.41
C ARG A 63 5.08 -2.96 13.92
N THR A 64 4.31 -3.75 14.67
CA THR A 64 4.58 -5.17 14.81
C THR A 64 4.65 -5.76 13.42
N ALA A 65 5.84 -6.24 13.04
CA ALA A 65 6.00 -6.95 11.79
C ALA A 65 4.92 -8.04 11.75
N PRO A 66 4.14 -8.15 10.66
CA PRO A 66 3.13 -9.19 10.57
C PRO A 66 3.82 -10.54 10.76
N ASP A 67 3.15 -11.43 11.48
CA ASP A 67 3.59 -12.82 11.56
C ASP A 67 3.35 -13.46 10.18
N LEU A 68 4.39 -13.46 9.36
CA LEU A 68 4.34 -14.00 8.01
C LEU A 68 4.61 -15.50 8.05
N ALA A 69 3.92 -16.25 7.21
CA ALA A 69 4.23 -17.65 6.99
C ALA A 69 5.66 -17.84 6.45
N GLU A 70 6.20 -19.04 6.60
CA GLU A 70 7.47 -19.44 5.99
C GLU A 70 7.46 -19.16 4.47
N PRO A 71 8.57 -18.63 3.91
CA PRO A 71 8.64 -18.34 2.50
C PRO A 71 8.57 -19.62 1.67
N PHE A 72 7.84 -19.56 0.56
CA PHE A 72 7.74 -20.66 -0.40
C PHE A 72 7.99 -20.16 -1.82
N ARG A 73 8.36 -21.08 -2.72
CA ARG A 73 8.46 -20.76 -4.15
C ARG A 73 7.06 -20.82 -4.75
N LEU A 74 6.59 -19.69 -5.26
CA LEU A 74 5.34 -19.64 -6.01
C LEU A 74 5.47 -20.47 -7.30
N GLN A 75 4.42 -21.22 -7.63
CA GLN A 75 4.40 -22.12 -8.78
C GLN A 75 3.40 -21.64 -9.83
N ALA A 76 3.73 -21.92 -11.09
CA ALA A 76 2.87 -21.73 -12.25
C ALA A 76 2.97 -22.95 -13.16
N GLY A 77 1.83 -23.55 -13.55
CA GLY A 77 1.82 -24.74 -14.41
C GLY A 77 2.60 -25.95 -13.83
N GLY A 78 2.74 -26.02 -12.51
CA GLY A 78 3.48 -27.08 -11.81
C GLY A 78 4.99 -26.85 -11.65
N GLU A 79 5.52 -25.72 -12.15
CA GLU A 79 6.93 -25.35 -12.03
C GLU A 79 7.11 -24.07 -11.21
N PRO A 80 8.25 -23.87 -10.52
CA PRO A 80 8.53 -22.62 -9.84
C PRO A 80 8.55 -21.43 -10.82
N ILE A 81 7.94 -20.31 -10.44
CA ILE A 81 8.03 -19.06 -11.19
C ILE A 81 9.44 -18.50 -11.05
N ASP A 82 10.19 -18.49 -12.16
CA ASP A 82 11.53 -17.93 -12.23
C ASP A 82 11.68 -17.07 -13.50
N ILE A 83 11.51 -15.76 -13.34
CA ILE A 83 11.64 -14.79 -14.43
C ILE A 83 13.05 -14.78 -15.02
N GLY A 84 14.07 -15.11 -14.22
CA GLY A 84 15.45 -15.20 -14.71
C GLY A 84 15.61 -16.30 -15.76
N LEU A 85 14.92 -17.44 -15.59
CA LEU A 85 14.88 -18.50 -16.60
C LEU A 85 14.05 -18.12 -17.83
N LEU A 86 12.98 -17.34 -17.65
CA LEU A 86 12.08 -16.95 -18.74
C LEU A 86 12.65 -15.81 -19.61
N SER A 87 13.32 -14.82 -18.99
CA SER A 87 13.79 -13.59 -19.64
C SER A 87 15.32 -13.55 -19.87
N ASN A 88 16.07 -14.50 -19.31
CA ASN A 88 17.56 -14.52 -19.32
C ASN A 88 18.20 -13.27 -18.69
N ILE A 89 17.42 -12.46 -17.95
CA ILE A 89 17.83 -11.28 -17.18
C ILE A 89 17.03 -11.26 -15.87
N ALA A 90 17.72 -11.12 -14.73
CA ALA A 90 17.11 -11.23 -13.40
C ALA A 90 16.60 -9.88 -12.87
N HIS A 91 15.53 -9.35 -13.46
CA HIS A 91 14.71 -8.32 -12.82
C HIS A 91 13.23 -8.66 -12.99
N ALA A 92 12.50 -8.66 -11.87
CA ALA A 92 11.08 -8.93 -11.82
C ALA A 92 10.37 -7.78 -11.09
N GLY A 93 9.34 -7.22 -11.72
CA GLY A 93 8.40 -6.28 -11.11
C GLY A 93 7.03 -6.93 -11.01
N PRO A 94 6.72 -7.69 -9.95
CA PRO A 94 5.43 -8.35 -9.81
C PRO A 94 4.32 -7.35 -9.45
N THR A 95 3.14 -7.58 -9.97
CA THR A 95 1.88 -6.89 -9.65
C THR A 95 0.76 -7.91 -9.67
N VAL A 96 -0.14 -7.81 -8.69
CA VAL A 96 -1.30 -8.69 -8.56
C VAL A 96 -2.54 -7.87 -8.86
N ALA A 97 -3.30 -8.26 -9.89
CA ALA A 97 -4.48 -7.54 -10.36
C ALA A 97 -5.37 -8.48 -11.19
N ASP A 98 -6.65 -8.17 -11.27
CA ASP A 98 -7.57 -8.79 -12.23
C ASP A 98 -7.25 -8.25 -13.64
N VAL A 99 -6.58 -9.05 -14.47
CA VAL A 99 -6.05 -8.61 -15.78
C VAL A 99 -7.00 -8.98 -16.92
N ASP A 100 -7.68 -10.11 -16.84
CA ASP A 100 -8.61 -10.57 -17.87
C ASP A 100 -10.09 -10.21 -17.60
N GLY A 101 -10.41 -9.73 -16.39
CA GLY A 101 -11.72 -9.21 -15.99
C GLY A 101 -12.69 -10.27 -15.50
N ASP A 102 -12.22 -11.46 -15.11
CA ASP A 102 -13.05 -12.55 -14.59
C ASP A 102 -13.29 -12.47 -13.07
N GLY A 103 -12.55 -11.59 -12.39
CA GLY A 103 -12.75 -11.24 -10.98
C GLY A 103 -11.82 -11.96 -10.01
N ASP A 104 -10.91 -12.81 -10.49
CA ASP A 104 -9.79 -13.27 -9.69
C ASP A 104 -8.48 -12.55 -10.02
N ARG A 105 -7.60 -12.48 -9.02
CA ARG A 105 -6.36 -11.72 -9.16
C ARG A 105 -5.28 -12.57 -9.80
N ASP A 106 -4.90 -12.16 -11.00
CA ASP A 106 -3.77 -12.68 -11.75
C ASP A 106 -2.43 -12.14 -11.24
N LEU A 107 -1.35 -12.81 -11.65
CA LEU A 107 0.01 -12.35 -11.45
C LEU A 107 0.59 -11.83 -12.78
N LEU A 108 0.92 -10.54 -12.78
CA LEU A 108 1.63 -9.88 -13.87
C LEU A 108 3.05 -9.55 -13.41
N VAL A 109 4.05 -9.90 -14.21
CA VAL A 109 5.46 -9.65 -13.87
C VAL A 109 6.16 -8.93 -15.01
N GLY A 110 6.54 -7.67 -14.79
CA GLY A 110 7.40 -6.94 -15.71
C GLY A 110 8.83 -7.48 -15.67
N ASP A 111 9.48 -7.56 -16.84
CA ASP A 111 10.87 -7.96 -16.98
C ASP A 111 11.79 -6.80 -17.43
N PHE A 112 13.11 -7.01 -17.32
CA PHE A 112 14.09 -5.97 -17.66
C PHE A 112 14.06 -5.52 -19.13
N PRO A 113 13.91 -6.42 -20.12
CA PRO A 113 13.71 -6.04 -21.52
C PRO A 113 12.45 -5.23 -21.82
N GLY A 114 11.56 -5.04 -20.84
CA GLY A 114 10.32 -4.26 -20.95
C GLY A 114 9.10 -5.08 -21.36
N PHE A 115 9.19 -6.40 -21.41
CA PHE A 115 8.06 -7.30 -21.59
C PHE A 115 7.33 -7.55 -20.27
N PHE A 116 6.15 -8.14 -20.38
CA PHE A 116 5.33 -8.56 -19.25
C PHE A 116 5.01 -10.04 -19.37
N TRP A 117 5.26 -10.77 -18.29
CA TRP A 117 4.84 -12.15 -18.12
C TRP A 117 3.50 -12.19 -17.40
N TYR A 118 2.53 -12.83 -18.02
CA TYR A 118 1.18 -13.01 -17.52
C TYR A 118 1.01 -14.45 -17.04
N PHE A 119 0.60 -14.59 -15.79
CA PHE A 119 0.27 -15.85 -15.15
C PHE A 119 -1.19 -15.76 -14.70
N GLN A 120 -2.08 -16.35 -15.50
CA GLN A 120 -3.51 -16.41 -15.19
C GLN A 120 -3.72 -17.21 -13.90
N ASN A 121 -4.55 -16.70 -13.00
CA ASN A 121 -5.07 -17.48 -11.89
C ASN A 121 -6.28 -18.31 -12.39
N ASP A 122 -6.29 -19.61 -12.12
CA ASP A 122 -7.41 -20.51 -12.43
C ASP A 122 -8.02 -21.12 -11.15
N GLY A 123 -7.73 -20.46 -10.02
CA GLY A 123 -8.17 -20.81 -8.68
C GLY A 123 -9.09 -19.73 -8.11
N THR A 124 -8.74 -19.23 -6.93
CA THR A 124 -9.44 -18.13 -6.24
C THR A 124 -8.42 -17.16 -5.67
N ASP A 125 -8.87 -16.03 -5.13
CA ASP A 125 -8.01 -15.09 -4.42
C ASP A 125 -7.42 -15.68 -3.13
N GLU A 126 -8.18 -16.55 -2.44
CA GLU A 126 -7.75 -17.21 -1.21
C GLU A 126 -6.82 -18.40 -1.49
N GLU A 127 -7.05 -19.12 -2.58
CA GLU A 127 -6.27 -20.27 -3.01
C GLU A 127 -5.90 -20.13 -4.50
N PRO A 128 -4.91 -19.27 -4.82
CA PRO A 128 -4.53 -18.99 -6.19
C PRO A 128 -3.78 -20.17 -6.79
N ARG A 129 -4.10 -20.47 -8.05
CA ARG A 129 -3.40 -21.47 -8.84
C ARG A 129 -3.03 -20.83 -10.16
N TYR A 130 -1.73 -20.65 -10.39
CA TYR A 130 -1.27 -19.97 -11.59
C TYR A 130 -1.03 -20.96 -12.73
N LEU A 131 -1.51 -20.63 -13.92
CA LEU A 131 -1.19 -21.34 -15.16
C LEU A 131 0.21 -20.96 -15.66
N ALA A 132 0.74 -21.76 -16.59
CA ALA A 132 2.05 -21.51 -17.18
C ALA A 132 2.14 -20.11 -17.79
N GLY A 133 3.24 -19.40 -17.48
CA GLY A 133 3.42 -18.00 -17.88
C GLY A 133 3.49 -17.82 -19.40
N THR A 134 2.82 -16.78 -19.89
CA THR A 134 2.88 -16.35 -21.29
C THR A 134 3.28 -14.88 -21.37
N GLN A 135 3.73 -14.41 -22.54
CA GLN A 135 3.88 -12.97 -22.74
C GLN A 135 2.50 -12.33 -22.84
N LEU A 136 2.29 -11.25 -22.08
CA LEU A 136 1.07 -10.46 -22.18
C LEU A 136 0.93 -9.94 -23.62
N MET A 137 -0.25 -10.10 -24.21
CA MET A 137 -0.54 -9.67 -25.57
C MET A 137 -1.42 -8.42 -25.57
N ALA A 138 -1.05 -7.40 -26.34
CA ALA A 138 -1.83 -6.19 -26.55
C ALA A 138 -1.89 -5.84 -28.04
N GLY A 139 -3.09 -5.67 -28.60
CA GLY A 139 -3.26 -5.33 -30.02
C GLY A 139 -2.68 -6.37 -31.00
N GLY A 140 -2.61 -7.64 -30.59
CA GLY A 140 -2.07 -8.73 -31.42
C GLY A 140 -0.54 -8.89 -31.39
N ALA A 141 0.16 -8.15 -30.54
CA ALA A 141 1.60 -8.27 -30.33
C ALA A 141 1.95 -8.38 -28.85
N ALA A 142 3.14 -8.87 -28.52
CA ALA A 142 3.62 -8.87 -27.14
C ALA A 142 3.69 -7.44 -26.59
N ALA A 143 3.04 -7.21 -25.46
CA ALA A 143 3.06 -5.93 -24.76
C ALA A 143 4.49 -5.62 -24.32
N LYS A 144 4.95 -4.41 -24.64
CA LYS A 144 6.31 -3.99 -24.35
C LYS A 144 6.37 -2.50 -24.02
N THR A 145 7.08 -2.15 -22.96
CA THR A 145 7.48 -0.76 -22.68
C THR A 145 8.85 -0.46 -23.30
N PRO A 146 9.07 0.77 -23.79
CA PRO A 146 10.41 1.21 -24.15
C PRO A 146 11.32 1.21 -22.91
N VAL A 147 12.48 0.57 -23.04
CA VAL A 147 13.55 0.63 -22.05
C VAL A 147 14.53 1.69 -22.52
N TYR A 148 14.81 2.66 -21.65
CA TYR A 148 15.70 3.80 -21.94
C TYR A 148 17.04 3.66 -21.22
#